data_AF-A0A9P5U616-F1
#
_entry.id   AF-A0A9P5U616-F1
#
_cell.length_a   1.000
_cell.length_b   1.000
_cell.length_c   1.000
_cell.angle_alpha   90.00
_cell.angle_beta   90.00
_cell.angle_gamma   90.00
#
_symmetry.space_group_name_H-M   'P 1'
#
loop_
_entity.id
_entity.type
_entity.pdbx_description
1 polymer ?
#
loop_
_entity_poly.entity_id
_entity_poly.type
_entity_poly.pdbx_seq_one_letter_code
_entity_poly.pdbx_strand_id
1 'polypeptide(L)'
;MRAYRVYRDPAMLELATEVWEYGRSYTISPEDVAAGSIATKSFKLTNACYSTTLAGGTFWVPAMNDITLYGVNTGIFLTLSAYLSQATGNATYLSAATESGAFMIDLLYVASEGNGQPVFSATNGSSTCMGLWGPGGDFLINQAGLFMEGLAVLPGDATFGLQNLSVDSMRSNIVNVTLATNALCNAPNGIINTGGGNGDSYLVQGLGALYHVMEEPVDLMMYIGSFLSIQYNTLITAATDPGSNIYASSWIGPPGPYNSASQTKAIFGLINGAQVIDTAYNNGSPSTTSSGSNSSGAQHHTVLVGPIVGGLFGGVIVLAVVGFLINRRRLRRSRTMSPRNFSVDPLLILKVPQPDPLPPSDPASLAAARSLPEMENRGSGYDLTGYTTDTDSPSTVAIGKSIARLEQHFQMLLLRFQQEGRPEWGTEPPAYDMSG
;
A
#
# COMPACT_ATOMS: atom_id res chain seq x y z
N MET A 1 -12.73 2.42 -2.91
CA MET A 1 -13.02 2.59 -1.46
C MET A 1 -12.39 3.80 -0.79
N ARG A 2 -11.06 3.99 -0.75
CA ARG A 2 -10.47 5.15 -0.04
C ARG A 2 -11.00 6.50 -0.55
N ALA A 3 -11.13 6.68 -1.87
CA ALA A 3 -11.76 7.87 -2.45
C ALA A 3 -13.23 8.05 -2.00
N TYR A 4 -14.04 6.98 -1.99
CA TYR A 4 -15.41 7.02 -1.46
C TYR A 4 -15.46 7.47 0.01
N ARG A 5 -14.55 7.00 0.86
CA ARG A 5 -14.52 7.40 2.29
C ARG A 5 -14.31 8.90 2.47
N VAL A 6 -13.48 9.51 1.63
CA VAL A 6 -13.16 10.95 1.70
C VAL A 6 -14.24 11.79 1.03
N TYR A 7 -14.60 11.45 -0.21
CA TYR A 7 -15.45 12.30 -1.05
C TYR A 7 -16.93 11.91 -1.05
N ARG A 8 -17.27 10.74 -0.49
CA ARG A 8 -18.62 10.15 -0.52
C ARG A 8 -19.23 10.05 -1.92
N ASP A 9 -18.37 9.97 -2.94
CA ASP A 9 -18.78 9.85 -4.34
C ASP A 9 -19.32 8.45 -4.65
N PRO A 10 -20.63 8.28 -4.92
CA PRO A 10 -21.23 6.97 -5.14
C PRO A 10 -20.61 6.20 -6.31
N ALA A 11 -20.07 6.90 -7.32
CA ALA A 11 -19.36 6.24 -8.43
C ALA A 11 -18.11 5.49 -7.95
N MET A 12 -17.45 5.96 -6.88
CA MET A 12 -16.28 5.28 -6.29
C MET A 12 -16.67 4.05 -5.48
N LEU A 13 -17.89 4.03 -4.95
CA LEU A 13 -18.45 2.86 -4.26
C LEU A 13 -18.88 1.81 -5.29
N GLU A 14 -19.59 2.23 -6.34
CA GLU A 14 -20.01 1.36 -7.44
C GLU A 14 -18.81 0.67 -8.09
N LEU A 15 -17.78 1.44 -8.48
CA LEU A 15 -16.54 0.87 -9.02
C LEU A 15 -15.88 -0.12 -8.06
N ALA A 16 -15.89 0.18 -6.75
CA ALA A 16 -15.32 -0.73 -5.75
C ALA A 16 -16.12 -2.04 -5.65
N THR A 17 -17.44 -1.98 -5.74
CA THR A 17 -18.32 -3.15 -5.81
C THR A 17 -18.03 -3.97 -7.07
N GLU A 18 -17.88 -3.34 -8.24
CA GLU A 18 -17.55 -4.06 -9.49
C GLU A 18 -16.18 -4.76 -9.41
N VAL A 19 -15.16 -4.09 -8.87
CA VAL A 19 -13.83 -4.69 -8.64
C VAL A 19 -13.92 -5.84 -7.65
N TRP A 20 -14.75 -5.71 -6.61
CA TRP A 20 -14.93 -6.77 -5.64
C TRP A 20 -15.60 -8.00 -6.26
N GLU A 21 -16.65 -7.84 -7.06
CA GLU A 21 -17.31 -8.97 -7.76
C GLU A 21 -16.31 -9.70 -8.67
N TYR A 22 -15.48 -8.94 -9.40
CA TYR A 22 -14.40 -9.52 -10.19
C TYR A 22 -13.40 -10.30 -9.31
N GLY A 23 -12.92 -9.71 -8.22
CA GLY A 23 -12.01 -10.37 -7.27
C GLY A 23 -12.64 -11.60 -6.60
N ARG A 24 -13.94 -11.58 -6.33
CA ARG A 24 -14.67 -12.68 -5.72
C ARG A 24 -14.68 -13.90 -6.62
N SER A 25 -14.80 -13.72 -7.94
CA SER A 25 -14.74 -14.82 -8.91
C SER A 25 -13.39 -15.56 -8.95
N TYR A 26 -12.34 -15.00 -8.35
CA TYR A 26 -11.00 -15.59 -8.21
C TYR A 26 -10.59 -15.79 -6.75
N THR A 27 -11.52 -15.67 -5.81
CA THR A 27 -11.28 -15.94 -4.40
C THR A 27 -12.13 -17.13 -4.00
N ILE A 28 -11.50 -18.17 -3.47
CA ILE A 28 -12.16 -19.43 -3.13
C ILE A 28 -13.24 -19.18 -2.07
N SER A 29 -14.45 -19.65 -2.34
CA SER A 29 -15.56 -19.66 -1.39
C SER A 29 -15.67 -20.99 -0.63
N PRO A 30 -16.39 -21.04 0.51
CA PRO A 30 -16.75 -22.30 1.15
C PRO A 30 -17.47 -23.28 0.20
N GLU A 31 -18.30 -22.75 -0.70
CA GLU A 31 -19.01 -23.55 -1.71
C GLU A 31 -18.06 -24.16 -2.73
N ASP A 32 -17.05 -23.40 -3.19
CA ASP A 32 -16.01 -23.91 -4.10
C ASP A 32 -15.20 -25.04 -3.45
N VAL A 33 -14.89 -24.90 -2.16
CA VAL A 33 -14.22 -25.94 -1.36
C VAL A 33 -15.07 -27.21 -1.28
N ALA A 34 -16.37 -27.07 -1.00
CA ALA A 34 -17.29 -28.20 -0.95
C ALA A 34 -17.47 -28.88 -2.32
N ALA A 35 -17.47 -28.09 -3.40
CA ALA A 35 -17.54 -28.58 -4.77
C ALA A 35 -16.22 -29.19 -5.28
N GLY A 36 -15.09 -28.91 -4.63
CA GLY A 36 -13.75 -29.28 -5.11
C GLY A 36 -13.38 -28.59 -6.43
N SER A 37 -14.01 -27.44 -6.75
CA SER A 37 -13.80 -26.69 -7.98
C SER A 37 -14.26 -25.25 -7.84
N ILE A 38 -13.67 -24.34 -8.63
CA ILE A 38 -14.09 -22.95 -8.78
C ILE A 38 -14.29 -22.69 -10.27
N ALA A 39 -15.38 -21.99 -10.65
CA ALA A 39 -15.81 -21.86 -12.04
C ALA A 39 -14.77 -21.21 -12.98
N THR A 40 -13.87 -20.37 -12.45
CA THR A 40 -12.85 -19.64 -13.21
C THR A 40 -11.54 -20.41 -13.39
N LYS A 41 -11.40 -21.61 -12.81
CA LYS A 41 -10.19 -22.44 -12.88
C LYS A 41 -10.50 -23.82 -13.47
N SER A 42 -9.52 -24.41 -14.15
CA SER A 42 -9.67 -25.68 -14.88
C SER A 42 -9.14 -26.92 -14.14
N PHE A 43 -8.63 -26.75 -12.92
CA PHE A 43 -8.09 -27.82 -12.09
C PHE A 43 -9.03 -28.22 -10.96
N LYS A 44 -8.77 -29.38 -10.33
CA LYS A 44 -9.47 -29.80 -9.11
C LYS A 44 -8.90 -29.10 -7.89
N LEU A 45 -9.76 -28.44 -7.14
CA LEU A 45 -9.41 -27.78 -5.90
C LEU A 45 -9.27 -28.84 -4.80
N THR A 46 -8.23 -28.76 -3.98
CA THR A 46 -8.17 -29.58 -2.76
C THR A 46 -9.09 -29.00 -1.70
N ASN A 47 -9.78 -29.86 -0.95
CA ASN A 47 -10.78 -29.37 0.02
C ASN A 47 -10.10 -28.75 1.27
N ALA A 48 -8.88 -29.19 1.59
CA ALA A 48 -8.14 -28.70 2.74
C ALA A 48 -6.63 -28.86 2.57
N CYS A 49 -5.89 -27.99 3.25
CA CYS A 49 -4.44 -28.01 3.40
C CYS A 49 -4.12 -28.11 4.89
N TYR A 50 -3.44 -29.17 5.33
CA TYR A 50 -3.15 -29.41 6.76
C TYR A 50 -4.40 -29.35 7.65
N SER A 51 -5.51 -29.90 7.15
CA SER A 51 -6.84 -29.83 7.79
C SER A 51 -7.45 -28.42 7.90
N THR A 52 -6.87 -27.44 7.21
CA THR A 52 -7.34 -26.06 7.14
C THR A 52 -7.98 -25.80 5.78
N THR A 53 -9.12 -25.09 5.77
CA THR A 53 -9.84 -24.76 4.53
C THR A 53 -9.05 -23.82 3.62
N LEU A 54 -9.24 -23.95 2.30
CA LEU A 54 -8.72 -23.00 1.31
C LEU A 54 -9.61 -21.76 1.12
N ALA A 55 -10.80 -21.74 1.73
CA ALA A 55 -11.73 -20.62 1.61
C ALA A 55 -11.06 -19.30 2.02
N GLY A 56 -11.32 -18.25 1.25
CA GLY A 56 -10.72 -16.93 1.44
C GLY A 56 -9.41 -16.70 0.68
N GLY A 57 -8.75 -17.74 0.17
CA GLY A 57 -7.55 -17.60 -0.65
C GLY A 57 -7.84 -17.05 -2.04
N THR A 58 -7.07 -16.04 -2.47
CA THR A 58 -7.21 -15.41 -3.80
C THR A 58 -6.06 -15.81 -4.72
N PHE A 59 -6.39 -16.16 -5.96
CA PHE A 59 -5.40 -16.54 -6.97
C PHE A 59 -4.49 -15.37 -7.39
N TRP A 60 -3.24 -15.68 -7.72
CA TRP A 60 -2.25 -14.71 -8.19
C TRP A 60 -2.65 -14.10 -9.53
N VAL A 61 -3.01 -14.95 -10.49
CA VAL A 61 -3.37 -14.54 -11.85
C VAL A 61 -4.69 -15.17 -12.31
N PRO A 62 -5.38 -14.55 -13.26
CA PRO A 62 -6.67 -15.04 -13.76
C PRO A 62 -6.55 -16.26 -14.68
N ALA A 63 -5.34 -16.70 -15.03
CA ALA A 63 -5.12 -17.85 -15.89
C ALA A 63 -5.82 -19.10 -15.33
N MET A 64 -6.54 -19.83 -16.18
CA MET A 64 -7.39 -20.95 -15.77
C MET A 64 -6.61 -22.10 -15.13
N ASN A 65 -5.36 -22.30 -15.55
CA ASN A 65 -4.47 -23.33 -15.07
C ASN A 65 -3.52 -22.85 -13.95
N ASP A 66 -3.58 -21.57 -13.55
CA ASP A 66 -2.75 -21.08 -12.45
C ASP A 66 -3.34 -21.51 -11.10
N ILE A 67 -2.53 -22.25 -10.37
CA ILE A 67 -2.86 -22.90 -9.10
C ILE A 67 -2.44 -22.06 -7.89
N THR A 68 -1.89 -20.89 -8.13
CA THR A 68 -1.12 -20.11 -7.16
C THR A 68 -2.06 -19.21 -6.36
N LEU A 69 -2.19 -19.46 -5.07
CA LEU A 69 -2.80 -18.52 -4.11
C LEU A 69 -1.72 -17.58 -3.59
N TYR A 70 -1.98 -16.28 -3.61
CA TYR A 70 -0.99 -15.27 -3.29
C TYR A 70 -1.44 -14.36 -2.15
N GLY A 71 -0.56 -14.15 -1.17
CA GLY A 71 -0.85 -13.38 0.03
C GLY A 71 -1.20 -11.92 -0.24
N VAL A 72 -0.54 -11.29 -1.22
CA VAL A 72 -0.85 -9.91 -1.62
C VAL A 72 -2.26 -9.80 -2.19
N ASN A 73 -2.63 -10.68 -3.13
CA ASN A 73 -3.96 -10.66 -3.73
C ASN A 73 -5.05 -10.92 -2.67
N THR A 74 -4.78 -11.86 -1.77
CA THR A 74 -5.67 -12.19 -0.66
C THR A 74 -5.84 -11.00 0.29
N GLY A 75 -4.74 -10.33 0.66
CA GLY A 75 -4.78 -9.14 1.52
C GLY A 75 -5.50 -7.94 0.88
N ILE A 76 -5.36 -7.74 -0.43
CA ILE A 76 -6.10 -6.73 -1.18
C ILE A 76 -7.61 -7.05 -1.17
N PHE A 77 -7.98 -8.30 -1.46
CA PHE A 77 -9.38 -8.72 -1.48
C PHE A 77 -10.01 -8.61 -0.10
N LEU A 78 -9.31 -9.03 0.95
CA LEU A 78 -9.69 -8.83 2.35
C LEU A 78 -9.95 -7.36 2.66
N THR A 79 -8.99 -6.48 2.34
CA THR A 79 -9.08 -5.04 2.63
C THR A 79 -10.27 -4.40 1.91
N LEU A 80 -10.47 -4.74 0.63
CA LEU A 80 -11.61 -4.26 -0.15
C LEU A 80 -12.94 -4.73 0.46
N SER A 81 -13.02 -6.01 0.82
CA SER A 81 -14.18 -6.62 1.47
C SER A 81 -14.50 -5.93 2.81
N ALA A 82 -13.50 -5.69 3.65
CA ALA A 82 -13.66 -4.99 4.92
C ALA A 82 -14.21 -3.56 4.71
N TYR A 83 -13.66 -2.81 3.75
CA TYR A 83 -14.16 -1.48 3.42
C TYR A 83 -15.60 -1.49 2.91
N LEU A 84 -15.94 -2.42 2.02
CA LEU A 84 -17.30 -2.52 1.49
C LEU A 84 -18.29 -2.92 2.57
N SER A 85 -17.91 -3.85 3.46
CA SER A 85 -18.69 -4.21 4.65
C SER A 85 -18.97 -2.98 5.51
N GLN A 86 -17.94 -2.22 5.89
CA GLN A 86 -18.11 -0.99 6.68
C GLN A 86 -19.00 0.04 5.98
N ALA A 87 -18.85 0.20 4.66
CA ALA A 87 -19.57 1.21 3.89
C ALA A 87 -21.06 0.87 3.66
N THR A 88 -21.40 -0.41 3.61
CA THR A 88 -22.73 -0.89 3.17
C THR A 88 -23.52 -1.63 4.25
N GLY A 89 -22.85 -2.09 5.32
CA GLY A 89 -23.44 -2.99 6.31
C GLY A 89 -23.77 -4.39 5.77
N ASN A 90 -23.28 -4.75 4.57
CA ASN A 90 -23.61 -6.02 3.94
C ASN A 90 -22.74 -7.16 4.51
N ALA A 91 -23.40 -8.15 5.11
CA ALA A 91 -22.78 -9.32 5.72
C ALA A 91 -21.98 -10.18 4.73
N THR A 92 -22.30 -10.16 3.42
CA THR A 92 -21.54 -10.88 2.41
C THR A 92 -20.09 -10.39 2.34
N TYR A 93 -19.88 -9.07 2.38
CA TYR A 93 -18.54 -8.49 2.38
C TYR A 93 -17.80 -8.76 3.69
N LEU A 94 -18.53 -8.78 4.82
CA LEU A 94 -17.94 -9.15 6.11
C LEU A 94 -17.46 -10.61 6.08
N SER A 95 -18.30 -11.54 5.63
CA SER A 95 -17.96 -12.97 5.52
C SER A 95 -16.72 -13.17 4.66
N ALA A 96 -16.69 -12.55 3.48
CA ALA A 96 -15.54 -12.63 2.58
C ALA A 96 -14.26 -12.07 3.21
N ALA A 97 -14.35 -10.95 3.93
CA ALA A 97 -13.20 -10.39 4.65
C ALA A 97 -12.71 -11.34 5.76
N THR A 98 -13.61 -11.93 6.54
CA THR A 98 -13.28 -12.88 7.61
C THR A 98 -12.72 -14.20 7.07
N GLU A 99 -13.23 -14.70 5.94
CA GLU A 99 -12.71 -15.89 5.25
C GLU A 99 -11.28 -15.64 4.77
N SER A 100 -11.03 -14.53 4.07
CA SER A 100 -9.67 -14.17 3.64
C SER A 100 -8.74 -13.93 4.82
N GLY A 101 -9.24 -13.36 5.92
CA GLY A 101 -8.47 -13.17 7.14
C GLY A 101 -8.07 -14.49 7.78
N ALA A 102 -9.00 -15.45 7.87
CA ALA A 102 -8.73 -16.81 8.32
C ALA A 102 -7.66 -17.48 7.44
N PHE A 103 -7.78 -17.38 6.12
CA PHE A 103 -6.78 -17.91 5.19
C PHE A 103 -5.37 -17.34 5.44
N MET A 104 -5.27 -16.02 5.62
CA MET A 104 -3.97 -15.36 5.85
C MET A 104 -3.33 -15.79 7.19
N ILE A 105 -4.13 -16.06 8.23
CA ILE A 105 -3.59 -16.53 9.51
C ILE A 105 -3.28 -18.02 9.45
N ASP A 106 -4.25 -18.84 9.08
CA ASP A 106 -4.17 -20.29 9.30
C ASP A 106 -3.33 -21.01 8.23
N LEU A 107 -3.32 -20.48 7.00
CA LEU A 107 -2.51 -21.03 5.93
C LEU A 107 -1.28 -20.19 5.64
N LEU A 108 -1.43 -18.87 5.50
CA LEU A 108 -0.25 -18.04 5.23
C LEU A 108 0.60 -17.80 6.47
N TYR A 109 0.12 -18.06 7.69
CA TYR A 109 0.87 -17.78 8.92
C TYR A 109 1.34 -16.32 9.03
N VAL A 110 0.53 -15.36 8.53
CA VAL A 110 0.92 -13.94 8.46
C VAL A 110 1.21 -13.32 9.84
N ALA A 111 0.59 -13.86 10.88
CA ALA A 111 0.74 -13.45 12.28
C ALA A 111 1.72 -14.34 13.06
N SER A 112 2.52 -15.16 12.38
CA SER A 112 3.61 -15.94 12.98
C SER A 112 4.95 -15.24 12.78
N GLU A 113 5.95 -15.61 13.57
CA GLU A 113 7.33 -15.11 13.46
C GLU A 113 7.80 -15.12 12.00
N GLY A 114 8.19 -13.94 11.50
CA GLY A 114 8.63 -13.75 10.11
C GLY A 114 7.52 -13.46 9.09
N ASN A 115 6.26 -13.33 9.51
CA ASN A 115 5.11 -12.94 8.66
C ASN A 115 4.71 -13.91 7.54
N GLY A 116 5.10 -15.17 7.67
CA GLY A 116 4.41 -16.26 6.99
C GLY A 116 4.64 -16.39 5.47
N GLN A 117 4.12 -17.46 4.90
CA GLN A 117 4.35 -17.88 3.52
C GLN A 117 3.64 -16.95 2.51
N PRO A 118 4.31 -16.49 1.44
CA PRO A 118 3.68 -15.60 0.46
C PRO A 118 2.80 -16.32 -0.55
N VAL A 119 3.01 -17.63 -0.76
CA VAL A 119 2.43 -18.39 -1.87
C VAL A 119 2.03 -19.80 -1.46
N PHE A 120 0.85 -20.24 -1.89
CA PHE A 120 0.37 -21.62 -1.77
C PHE A 120 -0.09 -22.20 -3.11
N SER A 121 0.09 -23.50 -3.29
CA SER A 121 -0.61 -24.25 -4.32
C SER A 121 -2.00 -24.65 -3.83
N ALA A 122 -3.05 -24.22 -4.54
CA ALA A 122 -4.42 -24.68 -4.37
C ALA A 122 -4.65 -26.11 -4.93
N THR A 123 -3.69 -26.60 -5.71
CA THR A 123 -3.75 -27.95 -6.30
C THR A 123 -2.84 -28.91 -5.60
N ASN A 124 -2.98 -30.16 -6.05
CA ASN A 124 -2.36 -31.37 -5.57
C ASN A 124 -3.31 -32.03 -4.59
N GLY A 125 -4.05 -33.07 -5.01
CA GLY A 125 -4.96 -33.86 -4.16
C GLY A 125 -4.30 -34.55 -2.95
N SER A 126 -3.08 -34.13 -2.62
CA SER A 126 -2.47 -34.22 -1.31
C SER A 126 -3.13 -33.27 -0.32
N SER A 127 -3.33 -33.75 0.90
CA SER A 127 -3.79 -32.95 2.04
C SER A 127 -2.76 -31.94 2.57
N THR A 128 -1.55 -31.87 1.98
CA THR A 128 -0.38 -31.18 2.56
C THR A 128 0.14 -30.03 1.69
N CYS A 129 -0.74 -29.31 0.99
CA CYS A 129 -0.44 -28.18 0.09
C CYS A 129 0.94 -27.54 0.29
N MET A 130 1.75 -27.52 -0.77
CA MET A 130 3.13 -27.04 -0.66
C MET A 130 3.18 -25.52 -0.77
N GLY A 131 3.89 -24.88 0.16
CA GLY A 131 4.38 -23.53 -0.06
C GLY A 131 5.35 -23.57 -1.25
N LEU A 132 5.02 -22.86 -2.34
CA LEU A 132 5.75 -23.00 -3.61
C LEU A 132 7.22 -22.60 -3.50
N TRP A 133 7.57 -21.78 -2.51
CA TRP A 133 8.91 -21.24 -2.31
C TRP A 133 9.64 -21.86 -1.10
N GLY A 134 9.06 -22.91 -0.51
CA GLY A 134 9.65 -23.63 0.61
C GLY A 134 9.71 -22.84 1.93
N PRO A 135 10.18 -23.47 3.03
CA PRO A 135 10.49 -22.75 4.26
C PRO A 135 11.63 -21.76 4.01
N GLY A 136 11.37 -20.47 4.15
CA GLY A 136 12.37 -19.40 3.99
C GLY A 136 12.35 -18.64 2.66
N GLY A 137 11.31 -18.80 1.82
CA GLY A 137 11.08 -17.86 0.72
C GLY A 137 10.90 -16.44 1.26
N ASP A 138 11.54 -15.44 0.65
CA ASP A 138 11.60 -14.06 1.14
C ASP A 138 10.23 -13.56 1.59
N PHE A 139 10.10 -13.44 2.91
CA PHE A 139 8.86 -13.09 3.58
C PHE A 139 8.46 -11.66 3.24
N LEU A 140 7.22 -11.47 2.80
CA LEU A 140 6.80 -10.18 2.28
C LEU A 140 6.00 -9.42 3.34
N ILE A 141 6.65 -8.47 4.02
CA ILE A 141 6.01 -7.53 4.95
C ILE A 141 4.85 -6.75 4.32
N ASN A 142 4.76 -6.71 2.98
CA ASN A 142 3.64 -6.12 2.27
C ASN A 142 2.29 -6.80 2.59
N GLN A 143 2.26 -8.13 2.74
CA GLN A 143 1.04 -8.87 3.00
C GLN A 143 0.58 -8.67 4.44
N ALA A 144 1.53 -8.53 5.37
CA ALA A 144 1.24 -8.10 6.73
C ALA A 144 0.65 -6.68 6.74
N GLY A 145 1.21 -5.75 5.97
CA GLY A 145 0.68 -4.40 5.80
C GLY A 145 -0.76 -4.36 5.27
N LEU A 146 -1.05 -5.14 4.23
CA LEU A 146 -2.43 -5.27 3.71
C LEU A 146 -3.38 -5.90 4.74
N PHE A 147 -2.91 -6.94 5.44
CA PHE A 147 -3.68 -7.57 6.51
C PHE A 147 -4.00 -6.57 7.63
N MET A 148 -3.01 -5.81 8.11
CA MET A 148 -3.15 -4.74 9.10
C MET A 148 -4.18 -3.69 8.67
N GLU A 149 -4.15 -3.24 7.39
CA GLU A 149 -5.15 -2.30 6.90
C GLU A 149 -6.56 -2.89 6.95
N GLY A 150 -6.73 -4.15 6.56
CA GLY A 150 -8.00 -4.84 6.68
C GLY A 150 -8.50 -4.94 8.12
N LEU A 151 -7.63 -5.31 9.06
CA LEU A 151 -7.93 -5.33 10.50
C LEU A 151 -8.34 -3.96 11.02
N ALA A 152 -7.75 -2.89 10.51
CA ALA A 152 -8.08 -1.53 10.93
C ALA A 152 -9.52 -1.13 10.56
N VAL A 153 -10.12 -1.81 9.59
CA VAL A 153 -11.47 -1.53 9.09
C VAL A 153 -12.52 -2.46 9.68
N LEU A 154 -12.15 -3.71 9.96
CA LEU A 154 -13.07 -4.71 10.51
C LEU A 154 -13.56 -4.34 11.92
N PRO A 155 -14.77 -4.77 12.32
CA PRO A 155 -15.26 -4.64 13.69
C PRO A 155 -14.32 -5.34 14.67
N GLY A 156 -14.03 -4.72 15.82
CA GLY A 156 -13.09 -5.26 16.81
C GLY A 156 -13.49 -6.61 17.41
N ASP A 157 -14.80 -6.84 17.50
CA ASP A 157 -15.43 -8.05 18.01
C ASP A 157 -15.59 -9.16 16.96
N ALA A 158 -15.33 -8.87 15.68
CA ALA A 158 -15.32 -9.90 14.65
C ALA A 158 -14.20 -10.91 14.96
N THR A 159 -14.47 -12.19 14.73
CA THR A 159 -13.51 -13.27 14.94
C THR A 159 -13.29 -14.07 13.66
N PHE A 160 -12.08 -14.59 13.48
CA PHE A 160 -11.77 -15.50 12.39
C PHE A 160 -10.53 -16.34 12.70
N GLY A 161 -10.26 -17.29 11.81
CA GLY A 161 -9.21 -18.27 11.93
C GLY A 161 -9.58 -19.43 12.85
N LEU A 162 -8.77 -20.48 12.84
CA LEU A 162 -8.99 -21.70 13.64
C LEU A 162 -8.97 -21.44 15.15
N GLN A 163 -8.25 -20.40 15.58
CA GLN A 163 -8.15 -20.00 16.98
C GLN A 163 -9.28 -19.06 17.42
N ASN A 164 -10.18 -18.68 16.52
CA ASN A 164 -11.30 -17.76 16.78
C ASN A 164 -10.84 -16.46 17.46
N LEU A 165 -9.73 -15.89 16.96
CA LEU A 165 -9.14 -14.68 17.52
C LEU A 165 -9.97 -13.47 17.11
N SER A 166 -10.20 -12.54 18.05
CA SER A 166 -10.84 -11.27 17.75
C SER A 166 -9.93 -10.37 16.93
N VAL A 167 -10.53 -9.51 16.11
CA VAL A 167 -9.81 -8.46 15.37
C VAL A 167 -8.99 -7.60 16.31
N ASP A 168 -9.53 -7.19 17.46
CA ASP A 168 -8.79 -6.36 18.42
C ASP A 168 -7.53 -7.05 18.95
N SER A 169 -7.63 -8.33 19.31
CA SER A 169 -6.44 -9.10 19.71
C SER A 169 -5.45 -9.24 18.56
N MET A 170 -5.96 -9.39 17.33
CA MET A 170 -5.14 -9.56 16.14
C MET A 170 -4.37 -8.28 15.76
N ARG A 171 -4.97 -7.09 15.92
CA ARG A 171 -4.33 -5.79 15.64
C ARG A 171 -3.00 -5.66 16.39
N SER A 172 -3.01 -5.95 17.68
CA SER A 172 -1.80 -5.87 18.51
C SER A 172 -0.82 -7.01 18.21
N ASN A 173 -1.33 -8.24 18.00
CA ASN A 173 -0.50 -9.40 17.71
C ASN A 173 0.31 -9.21 16.42
N ILE A 174 -0.35 -8.81 15.32
CA ILE A 174 0.32 -8.67 14.03
C ILE A 174 1.40 -7.59 14.08
N VAL A 175 1.17 -6.45 14.75
CA VAL A 175 2.18 -5.40 14.87
C VAL A 175 3.38 -5.89 15.66
N ASN A 176 3.15 -6.56 16.80
CA ASN A 176 4.23 -7.09 17.62
C ASN A 176 5.09 -8.08 16.83
N VAL A 177 4.46 -9.04 16.14
CA VAL A 177 5.17 -10.01 15.32
C VAL A 177 5.93 -9.35 14.18
N THR A 178 5.28 -8.45 13.42
CA THR A 178 5.90 -7.80 12.26
C THR A 178 7.08 -6.91 12.66
N LEU A 179 6.97 -6.13 13.73
CA LEU A 179 8.02 -5.17 14.07
C LEU A 179 9.12 -5.77 14.96
N ALA A 180 8.79 -6.74 15.83
CA ALA A 180 9.77 -7.33 16.73
C ALA A 180 10.59 -8.44 16.07
N THR A 181 9.96 -9.28 15.24
CA THR A 181 10.60 -10.52 14.77
C THR A 181 11.00 -10.47 13.30
N ASN A 182 10.49 -9.53 12.50
CA ASN A 182 10.85 -9.45 11.09
C ASN A 182 12.15 -8.66 10.90
N ALA A 183 13.18 -9.33 10.38
CA ALA A 183 14.48 -8.72 10.12
C ALA A 183 14.44 -7.53 9.15
N LEU A 184 13.43 -7.46 8.27
CA LEU A 184 13.25 -6.34 7.33
C LEU A 184 12.73 -5.07 8.02
N CYS A 185 12.13 -5.20 9.22
CA CYS A 185 11.62 -4.11 10.04
C CYS A 185 12.55 -3.79 11.22
N ASN A 186 13.26 -4.80 11.74
CA ASN A 186 14.13 -4.70 12.92
C ASN A 186 15.61 -4.45 12.54
N ALA A 187 15.85 -3.69 11.47
CA ALA A 187 17.19 -3.21 11.18
C ALA A 187 17.69 -2.30 12.32
N PRO A 188 19.00 -2.23 12.64
CA PRO A 188 19.51 -1.44 13.77
C PRO A 188 19.16 0.06 13.75
N ASN A 189 18.84 0.60 12.58
CA ASN A 189 18.42 1.99 12.37
C ASN A 189 16.89 2.17 12.37
N GLY A 190 16.12 1.09 12.54
CA GLY A 190 14.65 1.09 12.50
C GLY A 190 14.07 1.41 11.12
N ILE A 191 14.86 1.34 10.05
CA ILE A 191 14.40 1.65 8.68
C ILE A 191 13.98 0.35 7.99
N ILE A 192 12.82 0.37 7.32
CA ILE A 192 12.36 -0.76 6.50
C ILE A 192 13.39 -1.04 5.40
N ASN A 193 13.75 -2.32 5.24
CA ASN A 193 14.67 -2.76 4.20
C ASN A 193 14.22 -4.09 3.61
N THR A 194 13.36 -4.05 2.59
CA THR A 194 12.92 -5.23 1.81
C THR A 194 13.96 -5.70 0.80
N GLY A 195 15.25 -5.53 1.10
CA GLY A 195 16.36 -5.77 0.18
C GLY A 195 16.78 -4.51 -0.58
N GLY A 196 18.09 -4.29 -0.70
CA GLY A 196 18.67 -3.13 -1.38
C GLY A 196 18.33 -1.78 -0.72
N GLY A 197 17.92 -1.77 0.55
CA GLY A 197 17.48 -0.57 1.26
C GLY A 197 16.03 -0.17 0.99
N ASN A 198 15.28 -0.96 0.24
CA ASN A 198 13.95 -0.58 -0.24
C ASN A 198 12.93 -0.50 0.89
N GLY A 199 12.11 0.55 0.89
CA GLY A 199 10.94 0.63 1.75
C GLY A 199 9.73 -0.14 1.23
N ASP A 200 8.69 -0.22 2.06
CA ASP A 200 7.44 -0.93 1.77
C ASP A 200 6.22 -0.04 2.01
N SER A 201 5.46 0.23 0.94
CA SER A 201 4.28 1.09 0.98
C SER A 201 3.08 0.46 1.69
N TYR A 202 2.94 -0.87 1.61
CA TYR A 202 1.80 -1.56 2.20
C TYR A 202 1.96 -1.67 3.72
N LEU A 203 3.18 -1.95 4.20
CA LEU A 203 3.47 -1.98 5.62
C LEU A 203 3.20 -0.63 6.27
N VAL A 204 3.78 0.46 5.76
CA VAL A 204 3.57 1.80 6.36
C VAL A 204 2.10 2.24 6.29
N GLN A 205 1.37 1.81 5.25
CA GLN A 205 -0.06 2.07 5.13
C GLN A 205 -0.89 1.28 6.15
N GLY A 206 -0.58 0.00 6.34
CA GLY A 206 -1.24 -0.84 7.35
C GLY A 206 -1.00 -0.35 8.77
N LEU A 207 0.25 -0.02 9.08
CA LEU A 207 0.65 0.57 10.35
C LEU A 207 -0.03 1.92 10.61
N GLY A 208 -0.06 2.81 9.61
CA GLY A 208 -0.76 4.08 9.73
C GLY A 208 -2.26 3.91 9.92
N ALA A 209 -2.88 2.93 9.24
CA ALA A 209 -4.29 2.62 9.45
C ALA A 209 -4.56 2.11 10.88
N LEU A 210 -3.70 1.24 11.41
CA LEU A 210 -3.82 0.74 12.79
C LEU A 210 -3.59 1.83 13.83
N TYR A 211 -2.62 2.72 13.63
CA TYR A 211 -2.34 3.83 14.53
C TYR A 211 -3.58 4.65 14.88
N HIS A 212 -4.49 4.85 13.92
CA HIS A 212 -5.71 5.66 14.10
C HIS A 212 -6.88 4.92 14.74
N VAL A 213 -6.82 3.60 14.89
CA VAL A 213 -7.95 2.80 15.41
C VAL A 213 -7.59 1.96 16.63
N MET A 214 -6.29 1.80 16.93
CA MET A 214 -5.84 1.15 18.15
C MET A 214 -6.02 2.08 19.34
N GLU A 215 -6.79 1.65 20.33
CA GLU A 215 -6.94 2.35 21.61
C GLU A 215 -5.93 1.83 22.65
N GLU A 216 -5.69 0.52 22.65
CA GLU A 216 -4.77 -0.17 23.55
C GLU A 216 -4.05 -1.33 22.83
N PRO A 217 -2.82 -1.69 23.24
CA PRO A 217 -1.99 -0.99 24.23
C PRO A 217 -1.43 0.36 23.72
N VAL A 218 -1.53 1.43 24.53
CA VAL A 218 -1.06 2.78 24.15
C VAL A 218 0.43 2.82 23.80
N ASP A 219 1.26 2.03 24.49
CA ASP A 219 2.70 1.89 24.20
C ASP A 219 2.95 1.31 22.80
N LEU A 220 2.15 0.34 22.36
CA LEU A 220 2.23 -0.21 21.01
C LEU A 220 1.82 0.82 19.96
N MET A 221 0.77 1.60 20.20
CA MET A 221 0.39 2.72 19.33
C MET A 221 1.50 3.77 19.23
N MET A 222 2.11 4.17 20.35
CA MET A 222 3.25 5.10 20.37
C MET A 222 4.48 4.53 19.65
N TYR A 223 4.70 3.23 19.77
CA TYR A 223 5.78 2.53 19.05
C TYR A 223 5.56 2.57 17.53
N ILE A 224 4.33 2.32 17.06
CA ILE A 224 3.96 2.49 15.64
C ILE A 224 4.26 3.91 15.16
N GLY A 225 3.84 4.93 15.94
CA GLY A 225 4.10 6.33 15.61
C GLY A 225 5.59 6.66 15.52
N SER A 226 6.39 6.14 16.45
CA SER A 226 7.86 6.31 16.43
C SER A 226 8.49 5.65 15.21
N PHE A 227 8.06 4.42 14.88
CA PHE A 227 8.54 3.67 13.72
C PHE A 227 8.23 4.40 12.39
N LEU A 228 7.01 4.89 12.22
CA LEU A 228 6.60 5.66 11.05
C LEU A 228 7.34 7.01 10.93
N SER A 229 7.64 7.65 12.06
CA SER A 229 8.45 8.88 12.09
C SER A 229 9.88 8.66 11.62
N ILE A 230 10.48 7.50 11.93
CA ILE A 230 11.79 7.11 11.39
C ILE A 230 11.74 6.99 9.86
N GLN A 231 10.70 6.34 9.32
CA GLN A 231 10.52 6.19 7.87
C GLN A 231 10.38 7.56 7.18
N TYR A 232 9.59 8.46 7.77
CA TYR A 232 9.45 9.83 7.30
C TYR A 232 10.80 10.55 7.24
N ASN A 233 11.54 10.54 8.35
CA ASN A 233 12.80 11.26 8.48
C ASN A 233 13.84 10.76 7.48
N THR A 234 13.98 9.44 7.30
CA THR A 234 14.96 8.90 6.35
C THR A 234 14.57 9.22 4.90
N LEU A 235 13.28 9.26 4.57
CA LEU A 235 12.81 9.67 3.25
C LEU A 235 13.27 11.09 2.94
N ILE A 236 13.03 12.05 3.83
CA ILE A 236 13.37 13.47 3.58
C ILE A 236 14.86 13.81 3.73
N THR A 237 15.67 12.96 4.37
CA THR A 237 17.10 13.26 4.64
C THR A 237 18.09 12.39 3.86
N ALA A 238 17.81 11.09 3.70
CA ALA A 238 18.74 10.12 3.10
C ALA A 238 18.29 9.67 1.71
N ALA A 239 16.99 9.56 1.46
CA ALA A 239 16.43 9.06 0.21
C ALA A 239 16.04 10.16 -0.79
N THR A 240 16.21 11.44 -0.44
CA THR A 240 15.79 12.58 -1.29
C THR A 240 16.98 13.41 -1.73
N ASP A 241 17.00 13.75 -3.02
CA ASP A 241 17.97 14.72 -3.54
C ASP A 241 17.75 16.09 -2.87
N PRO A 242 18.76 16.68 -2.19
CA PRO A 242 18.57 17.93 -1.46
C PRO A 242 17.99 19.05 -2.32
N GLY A 243 16.90 19.65 -1.85
CA GLY A 243 16.19 20.72 -2.57
C GLY A 243 15.28 20.24 -3.71
N SER A 244 15.07 18.93 -3.84
CA SER A 244 14.13 18.32 -4.79
C SER A 244 12.95 17.67 -4.06
N ASN A 245 12.01 17.13 -4.84
CA ASN A 245 10.96 16.22 -4.38
C ASN A 245 11.10 14.85 -5.08
N ILE A 246 12.33 14.42 -5.34
CA ILE A 246 12.64 13.14 -5.98
C ILE A 246 13.16 12.18 -4.92
N TYR A 247 12.34 11.16 -4.63
CA TYR A 247 12.62 10.15 -3.61
C TYR A 247 13.11 8.83 -4.23
N ALA A 248 14.15 8.23 -3.66
CA ALA A 248 14.66 6.93 -4.07
C ALA A 248 13.78 5.78 -3.55
N SER A 249 13.87 4.60 -4.18
CA SER A 249 13.30 3.38 -3.61
C SER A 249 14.03 2.95 -2.34
N SER A 250 15.36 3.14 -2.29
CA SER A 250 16.17 2.88 -1.10
C SER A 250 15.94 3.97 -0.05
N TRP A 251 15.27 3.63 1.04
CA TRP A 251 14.96 4.56 2.12
C TRP A 251 16.16 4.82 3.02
N ILE A 252 17.17 3.95 3.02
CA ILE A 252 18.47 4.17 3.68
C ILE A 252 19.41 5.08 2.88
N GLY A 253 18.99 5.50 1.67
CA GLY A 253 19.79 6.27 0.73
C GLY A 253 20.77 5.43 -0.10
N PRO A 254 21.64 6.07 -0.89
CA PRO A 254 21.59 7.51 -1.22
C PRO A 254 20.34 7.85 -2.08
N PRO A 255 20.10 9.13 -2.39
CA PRO A 255 19.10 9.52 -3.37
C PRO A 255 19.32 8.87 -4.74
N GLY A 256 18.28 8.86 -5.57
CA GLY A 256 18.29 8.20 -6.87
C GLY A 256 17.46 8.95 -7.91
N PRO A 257 17.57 8.57 -9.19
CA PRO A 257 16.83 9.23 -10.26
C PRO A 257 15.32 9.07 -10.07
N TYR A 258 14.56 9.98 -10.70
CA TYR A 258 13.10 9.90 -10.68
C TYR A 258 12.61 8.56 -11.22
N ASN A 259 11.78 7.92 -10.41
CA ASN A 259 11.07 6.69 -10.74
C ASN A 259 9.70 6.74 -10.09
N SER A 260 8.64 6.54 -10.87
CA SER A 260 7.24 6.68 -10.41
C SER A 260 6.87 5.68 -9.32
N ALA A 261 7.38 4.45 -9.37
CA ALA A 261 7.17 3.47 -8.32
C ALA A 261 7.85 3.88 -7.00
N SER A 262 9.06 4.44 -7.08
CA SER A 262 9.77 5.00 -5.93
C SER A 262 9.01 6.17 -5.31
N GLN A 263 8.49 7.09 -6.14
CA GLN A 263 7.69 8.21 -5.66
C GLN A 263 6.41 7.74 -4.98
N THR A 264 5.75 6.73 -5.57
CA THR A 264 4.55 6.14 -4.99
C THR A 264 4.85 5.51 -3.64
N LYS A 265 5.93 4.75 -3.50
CA LYS A 265 6.32 4.20 -2.19
C LYS A 265 6.61 5.29 -1.17
N ALA A 266 7.37 6.30 -1.57
CA ALA A 266 7.73 7.42 -0.71
C ALA A 266 6.48 8.18 -0.22
N ILE A 267 5.47 8.41 -1.06
CA ILE A 267 4.26 9.14 -0.64
C ILE A 267 3.52 8.41 0.49
N PHE A 268 3.51 7.06 0.47
CA PHE A 268 2.93 6.27 1.56
C PHE A 268 3.71 6.44 2.86
N GLY A 269 5.04 6.41 2.82
CA GLY A 269 5.88 6.65 4.00
C GLY A 269 5.73 8.08 4.54
N LEU A 270 5.74 9.08 3.65
CA LEU A 270 5.60 10.49 4.00
C LEU A 270 4.23 10.81 4.61
N ILE A 271 3.14 10.36 3.99
CA ILE A 271 1.79 10.66 4.48
C ILE A 271 1.53 9.97 5.83
N ASN A 272 1.81 8.68 5.94
CA ASN A 272 1.57 7.95 7.21
C ASN A 272 2.50 8.45 8.32
N GLY A 273 3.74 8.83 7.99
CA GLY A 273 4.66 9.45 8.95
C GLY A 273 4.26 10.85 9.39
N ALA A 274 3.78 11.72 8.48
CA ALA A 274 3.32 13.06 8.83
C ALA A 274 2.12 13.02 9.81
N GLN A 275 1.17 12.10 9.58
CA GLN A 275 -0.02 11.95 10.42
C GLN A 275 0.31 11.66 11.90
N VAL A 276 1.38 10.91 12.17
CA VAL A 276 1.78 10.56 13.54
C VAL A 276 2.61 11.67 14.20
N ILE A 277 3.40 12.42 13.42
CA ILE A 277 4.20 13.55 13.92
C ILE A 277 3.29 14.69 14.40
N ASP A 278 2.24 15.02 13.64
CA ASP A 278 1.28 16.07 14.01
C ASP A 278 0.55 15.72 15.32
N THR A 279 0.20 14.44 15.50
CA THR A 279 -0.49 13.96 16.70
C THR A 279 0.41 14.07 17.94
N ALA A 280 1.70 13.77 17.81
CA ALA A 280 2.67 13.91 18.90
C ALA A 280 2.90 15.38 19.30
N TYR A 281 2.92 16.30 18.34
CA TYR A 281 3.06 17.74 18.62
C TYR A 281 1.84 18.31 19.35
N ASN A 282 0.63 17.90 18.97
CA ASN A 282 -0.61 18.36 19.59
C ASN A 282 -0.86 17.80 20.99
N ASN A 283 -0.36 16.59 21.30
CA ASN A 283 -0.50 15.96 22.61
C ASN A 283 0.65 16.27 23.58
N GLY A 284 1.65 17.06 23.17
CA GLY A 284 2.94 17.16 23.87
C GLY A 284 3.51 18.58 23.95
N SER A 285 2.81 19.50 24.60
CA SER A 285 3.51 20.56 25.36
C SER A 285 3.51 20.13 26.83
N PRO A 286 4.63 19.64 27.39
CA PRO A 286 4.68 19.38 28.81
C PRO A 286 4.63 20.73 29.53
N SER A 287 3.48 21.06 30.11
CA SER A 287 3.41 22.09 31.13
C SER A 287 4.35 21.65 32.25
N THR A 288 5.49 22.31 32.36
CA THR A 288 6.44 22.16 33.47
C THR A 288 5.78 22.69 34.75
N THR A 289 4.93 21.86 35.36
CA THR A 289 4.50 22.05 36.74
C THR A 289 5.72 21.80 37.62
N SER A 290 6.34 22.90 38.04
CA SER A 290 7.44 22.93 38.99
C SER A 290 6.93 22.54 40.37
N SER A 291 7.01 21.25 40.69
CA SER A 291 6.91 20.77 42.06
C SER A 291 8.14 21.25 42.84
N GLY A 292 7.93 22.24 43.69
CA GLY A 292 8.93 22.74 44.63
C GLY A 292 9.35 21.66 45.62
N SER A 293 10.65 21.41 45.69
CA SER A 293 11.29 20.73 46.82
C SER A 293 12.40 21.63 47.37
N ASN A 294 12.20 22.03 48.63
CA ASN A 294 13.16 22.75 49.44
C ASN A 294 14.45 21.92 49.58
N SER A 295 15.59 22.50 49.21
CA SER A 295 16.82 22.27 49.95
C SER A 295 17.77 23.46 49.83
N SER A 296 18.24 23.88 50.99
CA SER A 296 19.13 24.97 51.31
C SER A 296 20.55 24.78 50.76
N GLY A 297 21.08 25.80 50.09
CA GLY A 297 22.49 25.86 49.71
C GLY A 297 22.83 27.20 49.08
N ALA A 298 23.25 28.15 49.91
CA ALA A 298 23.70 29.48 49.49
C ALA A 298 25.03 29.37 48.71
N GLN A 299 25.05 29.80 47.45
CA GLN A 299 26.22 30.43 46.84
C GLN A 299 25.79 31.54 45.87
N HIS A 300 26.28 32.74 46.19
CA HIS A 300 26.14 33.97 45.42
C HIS A 300 26.91 33.86 44.10
N HIS A 301 26.20 33.95 42.97
CA HIS A 301 26.79 34.33 41.70
C HIS A 301 26.09 35.58 41.16
N THR A 302 26.82 36.69 41.15
CA THR A 302 26.45 37.94 40.50
C THR A 302 26.45 37.76 38.99
N VAL A 303 25.27 37.79 38.38
CA VAL A 303 25.12 37.86 36.91
C VAL A 303 24.86 39.31 36.52
N LEU A 304 25.74 39.82 35.64
CA LEU A 304 25.57 41.09 34.94
C LEU A 304 24.25 41.07 34.14
N VAL A 305 23.36 41.99 34.48
CA VAL A 305 22.19 42.35 33.69
C VAL A 305 22.63 43.31 32.59
N GLY A 306 22.65 42.83 31.35
CA GLY A 306 22.77 43.65 30.14
C GLY A 306 21.42 43.74 29.42
N PRO A 307 20.98 44.91 28.94
CA PRO A 307 19.63 45.12 28.40
C PRO A 307 19.49 44.60 26.96
N ILE A 308 18.69 43.54 26.77
CA ILE A 308 18.13 43.19 25.45
C ILE A 308 16.73 43.79 25.37
N VAL A 309 16.67 45.06 24.96
CA VAL A 309 15.47 45.70 24.45
C VAL A 309 15.82 46.21 23.06
N GLY A 310 15.33 45.54 22.01
CA GLY A 310 15.56 45.99 20.63
C GLY A 310 15.31 44.98 19.50
N GLY A 311 14.58 43.88 19.74
CA GLY A 311 14.46 42.77 18.77
C GLY A 311 13.11 42.61 18.05
N LEU A 312 12.15 43.53 18.20
CA LEU A 312 10.81 43.37 17.59
C LEU A 312 10.58 44.21 16.32
N PHE A 313 11.29 45.32 16.15
CA PHE A 313 11.08 46.20 14.99
C PHE A 313 11.97 45.88 13.77
N GLY A 314 13.06 45.13 13.95
CA GLY A 314 13.94 44.73 12.85
C GLY A 314 13.36 43.63 11.96
N GLY A 315 12.64 42.66 12.55
CA GLY A 315 12.10 41.51 11.82
C GLY A 315 10.99 41.87 10.82
N VAL A 316 10.13 42.84 11.17
CA VAL A 316 9.00 43.26 10.33
C VAL A 316 9.48 43.93 9.03
N ILE A 317 10.55 44.73 9.11
CA ILE A 317 11.11 45.39 7.92
C ILE A 317 11.74 44.37 6.97
N VAL A 318 12.43 43.36 7.49
CA VAL A 318 13.03 42.30 6.67
C VAL A 318 11.95 41.48 5.96
N LEU A 319 10.87 41.11 6.65
CA LEU A 319 9.76 40.36 6.05
C LEU A 319 9.01 41.18 5.00
N ALA A 320 8.81 42.48 5.21
CA ALA A 320 8.20 43.38 4.23
C ALA A 320 9.05 43.51 2.95
N VAL A 321 10.38 43.61 3.09
CA VAL A 321 11.31 43.68 1.94
C VAL A 321 11.32 42.35 1.18
N VAL A 322 11.33 41.20 1.85
CA VAL A 322 11.27 39.88 1.21
C VAL A 322 9.94 39.69 0.48
N GLY A 323 8.81 40.05 1.10
CA GLY A 323 7.49 40.01 0.47
C GLY A 323 7.40 40.91 -0.78
N PHE A 324 7.95 42.12 -0.71
CA PHE A 324 8.01 43.04 -1.85
C PHE A 324 8.85 42.49 -3.01
N LEU A 325 10.00 41.87 -2.73
CA LEU A 325 10.86 41.26 -3.75
C LEU A 325 10.19 40.04 -4.43
N ILE A 326 9.47 39.21 -3.66
CA ILE A 326 8.70 38.08 -4.21
C ILE A 326 7.56 38.58 -5.09
N ASN A 327 6.81 39.58 -4.65
CA ASN A 327 5.71 40.14 -5.42
C ASN A 327 6.20 40.77 -6.73
N ARG A 328 7.33 41.50 -6.69
CA ARG A 328 7.93 42.10 -7.89
C ARG A 328 8.46 41.06 -8.88
N ARG A 329 8.92 39.89 -8.40
CA ARG A 329 9.30 38.75 -9.26
C ARG A 329 8.09 38.08 -9.90
N ARG A 330 6.97 37.95 -9.18
CA ARG A 330 5.71 37.39 -9.74
C ARG A 330 5.14 38.28 -10.83
N LEU A 331 5.05 39.59 -10.60
CA LEU A 331 4.56 40.56 -11.59
C LEU A 331 5.40 40.61 -12.88
N ARG A 332 6.70 40.30 -12.80
CA ARG A 332 7.55 40.20 -14.00
C ARG A 332 7.34 38.92 -14.79
N ARG A 333 6.94 37.81 -14.15
CA ARG A 333 6.64 36.54 -14.84
C ARG A 333 5.32 36.57 -15.59
N SER A 334 4.36 37.38 -15.15
CA SER A 334 3.05 37.52 -15.82
C SER A 334 3.07 38.33 -17.12
N ARG A 335 4.23 38.79 -17.62
CA ARG A 335 4.34 39.57 -18.86
C ARG A 335 4.95 38.82 -20.06
N THR A 336 5.14 37.50 -19.97
CA THR A 336 5.78 36.72 -21.06
C THR A 336 5.08 35.44 -21.47
N MET A 337 3.78 35.29 -21.19
CA MET A 337 2.98 34.24 -21.84
C MET A 337 2.01 34.86 -22.83
N SER A 338 2.46 34.91 -24.09
CA SER A 338 1.57 35.05 -25.25
C SER A 338 0.78 33.76 -25.43
N PRO A 339 -0.55 33.78 -25.62
CA PRO A 339 -1.34 32.56 -25.77
C PRO A 339 -0.98 31.90 -27.11
N ARG A 340 -0.31 30.74 -27.07
CA ARG A 340 -0.27 29.84 -28.22
C ARG A 340 -1.57 29.04 -28.23
N ASN A 341 -2.42 29.33 -29.22
CA ASN A 341 -3.55 28.49 -29.59
C ASN A 341 -3.03 27.08 -29.94
N PHE A 342 -3.42 26.09 -29.14
CA PHE A 342 -3.18 24.68 -29.43
C PHE A 342 -4.38 24.16 -30.22
N SER A 343 -4.22 24.04 -31.54
CA SER A 343 -5.19 23.36 -32.41
C SER A 343 -4.85 21.88 -32.40
N VAL A 344 -5.77 21.03 -31.94
CA VAL A 344 -5.65 19.58 -32.01
C VAL A 344 -6.26 19.13 -33.32
N ASP A 345 -5.42 18.63 -34.24
CA ASP A 345 -5.87 17.94 -35.45
C ASP A 345 -6.43 16.55 -35.10
N PRO A 346 -7.71 16.26 -35.35
CA PRO A 346 -8.27 14.95 -35.11
C PRO A 346 -8.27 14.18 -36.43
N LEU A 347 -7.13 13.61 -36.85
CA LEU A 347 -7.07 12.56 -37.89
C LEU A 347 -5.63 12.04 -38.11
N LEU A 348 -5.17 11.16 -37.21
CA LEU A 348 -4.14 10.17 -37.55
C LEU A 348 -4.56 8.81 -36.97
N ILE A 349 -5.49 8.17 -37.67
CA ILE A 349 -5.76 6.75 -37.55
C ILE A 349 -4.52 6.02 -38.08
N LEU A 350 -3.75 5.43 -37.17
CA LEU A 350 -2.68 4.48 -37.47
C LEU A 350 -3.28 3.27 -38.20
N LYS A 351 -2.97 3.15 -39.49
CA LYS A 351 -3.24 1.97 -40.31
C LYS A 351 -2.27 0.87 -39.87
N VAL A 352 -2.77 -0.10 -39.10
CA VAL A 352 -2.05 -1.32 -38.73
C VAL A 352 -1.80 -2.15 -40.01
N PRO A 353 -0.55 -2.52 -40.33
CA PRO A 353 -0.26 -3.45 -41.44
C PRO A 353 -0.81 -4.84 -41.11
N GLN A 354 -1.53 -5.44 -42.07
CA GLN A 354 -1.87 -6.86 -42.03
C GLN A 354 -0.59 -7.70 -42.06
N PRO A 355 -0.48 -8.76 -41.25
CA PRO A 355 0.62 -9.72 -41.36
C PRO A 355 0.44 -10.59 -42.61
N ASP A 356 1.52 -10.77 -43.37
CA ASP A 356 1.56 -11.69 -44.51
C ASP A 356 1.34 -13.15 -44.05
N PRO A 357 0.76 -14.01 -44.91
CA PRO A 357 0.61 -15.43 -44.61
C PRO A 357 1.97 -16.12 -44.46
N LEU A 358 2.14 -16.88 -43.39
CA LEU A 358 3.30 -17.74 -43.18
C LEU A 358 3.38 -18.83 -44.26
N PRO A 359 4.58 -19.14 -44.80
CA PRO A 359 4.77 -20.28 -45.69
C PRO A 359 4.62 -21.60 -44.91
N PRO A 360 4.19 -22.69 -45.59
CA PRO A 360 3.97 -23.98 -44.96
C PRO A 360 5.27 -24.55 -44.36
N SER A 361 5.19 -24.98 -43.11
CA SER A 361 6.27 -25.59 -42.34
C SER A 361 6.62 -26.99 -42.87
N ASP A 362 7.90 -27.18 -43.18
CA ASP A 362 8.51 -28.44 -43.63
C ASP A 362 8.74 -29.39 -42.43
N PRO A 363 8.20 -30.62 -42.42
CA PRO A 363 8.23 -31.52 -41.25
C PRO A 363 9.58 -32.21 -40.97
N ALA A 364 10.70 -31.72 -41.53
CA ALA A 364 11.98 -32.45 -41.53
C ALA A 364 13.05 -31.96 -40.52
N SER A 365 12.79 -31.00 -39.63
CA SER A 365 13.83 -30.43 -38.74
C SER A 365 13.75 -30.78 -37.24
N LEU A 366 12.82 -31.65 -36.83
CA LEU A 366 12.66 -32.09 -35.42
C LEU A 366 13.37 -33.42 -35.15
N ALA A 367 14.69 -33.47 -35.35
CA ALA A 367 15.50 -34.64 -34.96
C ALA A 367 16.98 -34.31 -34.70
N ALA A 368 17.31 -33.25 -33.96
CA ALA A 368 18.67 -33.06 -33.45
C ALA A 368 18.75 -32.02 -32.31
N ALA A 369 18.40 -32.42 -31.08
CA ALA A 369 18.91 -31.74 -29.88
C ALA A 369 18.71 -32.65 -28.65
N ARG A 370 19.61 -33.63 -28.50
CA ARG A 370 19.84 -34.35 -27.24
C ARG A 370 21.23 -33.98 -26.74
N SER A 371 21.31 -33.70 -25.43
CA SER A 371 22.48 -33.79 -24.53
C SER A 371 23.24 -32.51 -24.11
N LEU A 372 23.47 -32.46 -22.78
CA LEU A 372 24.46 -31.71 -21.96
C LEU A 372 23.98 -30.38 -21.30
N PRO A 373 24.60 -29.96 -20.17
CA PRO A 373 24.47 -30.58 -18.84
C PRO A 373 24.06 -29.56 -17.75
N GLU A 374 23.81 -30.10 -16.57
CA GLU A 374 23.64 -29.44 -15.27
C GLU A 374 24.55 -28.23 -15.05
N MET A 375 23.95 -27.07 -14.76
CA MET A 375 24.66 -25.87 -14.31
C MET A 375 24.04 -25.30 -13.03
N GLU A 376 24.99 -24.89 -12.21
CA GLU A 376 24.96 -24.52 -10.81
C GLU A 376 24.29 -23.18 -10.53
N ASN A 377 23.71 -23.12 -9.34
CA ASN A 377 22.87 -22.08 -8.77
C ASN A 377 23.63 -20.77 -8.53
N ARG A 378 23.23 -19.67 -9.20
CA ARG A 378 23.57 -18.30 -8.81
C ARG A 378 22.41 -17.36 -9.13
N GLY A 379 22.02 -16.59 -8.11
CA GLY A 379 20.83 -15.75 -8.10
C GLY A 379 20.74 -14.75 -9.24
N SER A 380 19.51 -14.50 -9.68
CA SER A 380 19.18 -13.41 -10.58
C SER A 380 17.83 -12.85 -10.18
N GLY A 381 17.76 -11.52 -10.11
CA GLY A 381 16.50 -10.78 -10.04
C GLY A 381 15.62 -11.14 -11.24
N TYR A 382 14.32 -11.21 -10.98
CA TYR A 382 13.34 -11.58 -11.98
C TYR A 382 12.83 -10.32 -12.69
N ASP A 383 13.14 -10.24 -13.99
CA ASP A 383 12.48 -9.38 -14.97
C ASP A 383 11.44 -10.24 -15.69
N LEU A 384 10.16 -9.88 -15.57
CA LEU A 384 9.00 -10.68 -16.02
C LEU A 384 8.35 -10.03 -17.25
N THR A 385 8.68 -10.51 -18.45
CA THR A 385 7.87 -10.25 -19.66
C THR A 385 7.79 -11.48 -20.54
N GLY A 386 6.57 -12.02 -20.72
CA GLY A 386 6.28 -12.94 -21.83
C GLY A 386 5.20 -13.97 -21.52
N TYR A 387 3.92 -13.65 -21.80
CA TYR A 387 2.88 -14.66 -22.00
C TYR A 387 1.96 -14.24 -23.14
N THR A 388 1.82 -15.13 -24.12
CA THR A 388 0.89 -15.07 -25.25
C THR A 388 -0.43 -15.74 -24.87
N THR A 389 -1.56 -15.08 -25.13
CA THR A 389 -2.91 -15.58 -24.85
C THR A 389 -3.50 -16.31 -26.05
N ASP A 390 -4.02 -17.52 -25.84
CA ASP A 390 -4.92 -18.23 -26.74
C ASP A 390 -6.37 -18.06 -26.21
N THR A 391 -7.29 -17.63 -27.06
CA THR A 391 -8.69 -17.31 -26.70
C THR A 391 -9.65 -18.25 -27.40
N ASP A 392 -10.39 -19.07 -26.65
CA ASP A 392 -11.78 -19.42 -26.95
C ASP A 392 -12.42 -20.17 -25.76
N SER A 393 -13.23 -19.46 -24.97
CA SER A 393 -14.19 -20.08 -24.04
C SER A 393 -15.38 -19.18 -23.71
N PRO A 394 -16.57 -19.73 -23.41
CA PRO A 394 -17.80 -18.95 -23.19
C PRO A 394 -17.81 -18.04 -21.95
N SER A 395 -16.89 -18.26 -20.99
CA SER A 395 -16.72 -17.45 -19.77
C SER A 395 -16.02 -16.10 -20.02
N THR A 396 -15.34 -15.94 -21.17
CA THR A 396 -14.59 -14.73 -21.52
C THR A 396 -15.48 -13.52 -21.79
N VAL A 397 -16.75 -13.72 -22.15
CA VAL A 397 -17.68 -12.62 -22.50
C VAL A 397 -18.15 -11.84 -21.28
N ALA A 398 -18.37 -12.49 -20.13
CA ALA A 398 -18.78 -11.81 -18.90
C ALA A 398 -17.59 -11.05 -18.26
N ILE A 399 -16.40 -11.66 -18.32
CA ILE A 399 -15.14 -11.06 -17.83
C ILE A 399 -14.74 -9.88 -18.72
N GLY A 400 -14.80 -10.02 -20.05
CA GLY A 400 -14.49 -8.96 -21.00
C GLY A 400 -15.40 -7.74 -20.84
N LYS A 401 -16.69 -7.94 -20.54
CA LYS A 401 -17.63 -6.84 -20.23
C LYS A 401 -17.26 -6.13 -18.93
N SER A 402 -16.83 -6.86 -17.91
CA SER A 402 -16.43 -6.29 -16.62
C SER A 402 -15.12 -5.48 -16.74
N ILE A 403 -14.13 -6.01 -17.45
CA ILE A 403 -12.85 -5.31 -17.72
C ILE A 403 -13.09 -4.04 -18.56
N ALA A 404 -13.87 -4.14 -19.65
CA ALA A 404 -14.18 -2.99 -20.49
C ALA A 404 -14.96 -1.90 -19.72
N ARG A 405 -15.86 -2.29 -18.83
CA ARG A 405 -16.59 -1.36 -17.95
C ARG A 405 -15.66 -0.72 -16.92
N LEU A 406 -14.73 -1.47 -16.34
CA LEU A 406 -13.69 -0.97 -15.43
C LEU A 406 -12.79 0.07 -16.12
N GLU A 407 -12.39 -0.21 -17.35
CA GLU A 407 -11.59 0.71 -18.15
C GLU A 407 -12.37 1.98 -18.51
N GLN A 408 -13.65 1.86 -18.87
CA GLN A 408 -14.53 3.01 -19.04
C GLN A 408 -14.67 3.85 -17.77
N HIS A 409 -14.87 3.23 -16.60
CA HIS A 409 -14.93 3.95 -15.33
C HIS A 409 -13.60 4.63 -14.98
N PHE A 410 -12.47 3.98 -15.24
CA PHE A 410 -11.15 4.56 -15.02
C PHE A 410 -10.92 5.78 -15.93
N GLN A 411 -11.31 5.69 -17.20
CA GLN A 411 -11.25 6.81 -18.13
C GLN A 411 -12.21 7.94 -17.73
N MET A 412 -13.42 7.63 -17.25
CA MET A 412 -14.35 8.63 -16.71
C MET A 412 -13.76 9.32 -15.46
N LEU A 413 -13.11 8.58 -14.59
CA LEU A 413 -12.41 9.11 -13.41
C LEU A 413 -11.28 10.05 -13.80
N LEU A 414 -10.44 9.65 -14.76
CA LEU A 414 -9.37 10.49 -15.29
C LEU A 414 -9.93 11.76 -15.94
N LEU A 415 -10.99 11.62 -16.75
CA LEU A 415 -11.70 12.75 -17.36
C LEU A 415 -12.30 13.66 -16.30
N ARG A 416 -12.89 13.12 -15.24
CA ARG A 416 -13.44 13.90 -14.12
C ARG A 416 -12.34 14.66 -13.39
N PHE A 417 -11.21 14.02 -13.08
CA PHE A 417 -10.06 14.71 -12.48
C PHE A 417 -9.46 15.79 -13.40
N GLN A 418 -9.53 15.62 -14.71
CA GLN A 418 -9.10 16.62 -15.69
C GLN A 418 -10.12 17.77 -15.85
N GLN A 419 -11.41 17.47 -15.83
CA GLN A 419 -12.52 18.42 -16.02
C GLN A 419 -12.83 19.22 -14.75
N GLU A 420 -12.77 18.59 -13.58
CA GLU A 420 -12.80 19.24 -12.27
C GLU A 420 -11.47 19.94 -11.95
N GLY A 421 -10.65 20.20 -12.98
CA GLY A 421 -9.34 20.84 -12.89
C GLY A 421 -9.34 21.86 -11.77
N ARG A 422 -8.60 21.56 -10.69
CA ARG A 422 -8.64 22.30 -9.43
C ARG A 422 -8.78 23.80 -9.69
N PRO A 423 -9.96 24.39 -9.45
CA PRO A 423 -10.04 25.81 -9.30
C PRO A 423 -9.44 26.10 -7.93
N GLU A 424 -8.28 26.75 -7.98
CA GLU A 424 -7.77 27.60 -6.91
C GLU A 424 -7.18 26.87 -5.69
N TRP A 425 -5.94 27.26 -5.40
CA TRP A 425 -5.49 27.34 -4.02
C TRP A 425 -6.55 28.17 -3.28
N GLY A 426 -7.34 27.52 -2.43
CA GLY A 426 -8.20 28.24 -1.50
C GLY A 426 -7.37 29.34 -0.85
N THR A 427 -7.91 30.55 -0.87
CA THR A 427 -7.44 31.63 0.00
C THR A 427 -7.18 31.07 1.39
N GLU A 428 -6.08 31.52 1.97
CA GLU A 428 -5.66 31.31 3.36
C GLU A 428 -6.86 31.07 4.29
N PRO A 429 -6.87 29.99 5.10
CA PRO A 429 -7.98 29.74 6.00
C PRO A 429 -8.23 30.97 6.87
N PRO A 430 -9.49 31.33 7.17
CA PRO A 430 -9.79 32.48 8.01
C PRO A 430 -9.03 32.33 9.33
N ALA A 431 -8.32 33.39 9.71
CA ALA A 431 -7.62 33.46 10.97
C ALA A 431 -8.58 33.09 12.11
N TYR A 432 -8.22 32.09 12.90
CA TYR A 432 -8.94 31.77 14.13
C TYR A 432 -8.84 32.96 15.08
N ASP A 433 -9.98 33.58 15.36
CA ASP A 433 -10.14 34.57 16.42
C ASP A 433 -10.02 33.84 17.77
N MET A 434 -8.86 33.96 18.41
CA MET A 434 -8.66 33.51 19.79
C MET A 434 -9.08 34.62 20.74
N SER A 435 -10.39 34.78 20.89
CA SER A 435 -11.00 35.50 22.02
C SER A 435 -12.04 34.59 22.68
N GLY A 436 -11.56 33.80 23.65
CA GLY A 436 -12.33 32.94 24.54
C GLY A 436 -11.50 32.60 25.77
#